data_AF-A0A3S0NLD8-F1
#
_entry.id   AF-A0A3S0NLD8-F1
#
_cell.length_a   1.000
_cell.length_b   1.000
_cell.length_c   1.000
_cell.angle_alpha   90.00
_cell.angle_beta   90.00
_cell.angle_gamma   90.00
#
_symmetry.space_group_name_H-M   'P 1'
#
loop_
_entity.id
_entity.type
_entity.pdbx_description
1 polymer ?
#
loop_
_entity_poly.entity_id
_entity_poly.type
_entity_poly.pdbx_seq_one_letter_code
_entity_poly.pdbx_strand_id
1 'polypeptide(L)'
;MEMISEKWKIKHVEATGCVTDVQSMNAIDRKNKKTYAAIEKRYGKDWKIKYEKDLEDAAMKQADIMDVLIVNRPFRDQIKKCNIEIDGVDKDVTQLGNSETYEVIVYSYNQNNKK
;
A
#
# COMPACT_ATOMS: atom_id res chain seq x y z
N MET A 1 -0.22 -0.16 -0.04
CA MET A 1 -1.46 0.32 -0.70
C MET A 1 -1.50 0.03 -2.21
N GLU A 2 -0.36 -0.11 -2.89
CA GLU A 2 -0.33 -0.43 -4.33
C GLU A 2 -1.00 -1.76 -4.68
N MET A 3 -0.76 -2.83 -3.90
CA MET A 3 -1.38 -4.15 -4.11
C MET A 3 -2.91 -4.09 -4.26
N ILE A 4 -3.58 -3.24 -3.47
CA ILE A 4 -5.04 -3.07 -3.54
C ILE A 4 -5.45 -2.09 -4.65
N SER A 5 -4.64 -1.07 -4.91
CA SER A 5 -4.90 -0.10 -5.97
C SER A 5 -4.92 -0.77 -7.35
N GLU A 6 -4.05 -1.75 -7.59
CA GLU A 6 -4.04 -2.51 -8.84
C GLU A 6 -5.23 -3.44 -9.00
N LYS A 7 -5.65 -4.12 -7.93
CA LYS A 7 -6.82 -5.02 -7.90
C LYS A 7 -8.10 -4.26 -8.21
N TRP A 8 -8.30 -3.13 -7.53
CA TRP A 8 -9.54 -2.35 -7.62
C TRP A 8 -9.52 -1.26 -8.69
N LYS A 9 -8.35 -0.98 -9.29
CA LYS A 9 -8.15 0.17 -10.18
C LYS A 9 -8.64 1.49 -9.54
N ILE A 10 -8.52 1.60 -8.23
CA ILE A 10 -8.83 2.79 -7.42
C ILE A 10 -7.49 3.39 -7.01
N LYS A 11 -7.28 4.66 -7.34
CA LYS A 11 -6.07 5.40 -6.98
C LYS A 11 -6.39 6.40 -5.88
N HIS A 12 -5.62 6.36 -4.79
CA HIS A 12 -5.61 7.40 -3.78
C HIS A 12 -4.63 8.50 -4.19
N VAL A 13 -5.05 9.75 -4.00
CA VAL A 13 -4.22 10.93 -4.27
C VAL A 13 -4.31 11.81 -3.05
N GLU A 14 -3.16 12.16 -2.49
CA GLU A 14 -3.07 13.16 -1.42
C GLU A 14 -3.60 14.48 -1.95
N ALA A 15 -4.71 14.93 -1.37
CA ALA A 15 -5.40 16.13 -1.84
C ALA A 15 -4.95 17.39 -1.09
N THR A 16 -4.51 17.26 0.16
CA THR A 16 -4.21 18.39 1.04
C THR A 16 -3.13 18.06 2.08
N GLY A 17 -2.51 19.10 2.64
CA GLY A 17 -1.57 18.99 3.77
C GLY A 17 -2.27 19.13 5.13
N CYS A 18 -1.49 19.29 6.20
CA CYS A 18 -1.98 19.32 7.59
C CYS A 18 -3.04 20.40 7.88
N VAL A 19 -3.01 21.53 7.18
CA VAL A 19 -4.01 22.60 7.30
C VAL A 19 -4.74 22.74 5.98
N THR A 20 -6.06 22.65 6.01
CA THR A 20 -6.94 22.72 4.84
C THR A 20 -8.13 23.61 5.14
N ASP A 21 -8.50 24.49 4.20
CA ASP A 21 -9.69 25.32 4.33
C ASP A 21 -10.99 24.55 3.99
N VAL A 22 -12.11 25.04 4.51
CA VAL A 22 -13.44 24.42 4.35
C VAL A 22 -13.88 24.37 2.87
N GLN A 23 -13.48 25.34 2.05
CA GLN A 23 -13.87 25.35 0.63
C GLN A 23 -13.19 24.21 -0.13
N SER A 24 -11.89 24.00 0.13
CA SER A 24 -11.11 22.88 -0.42
C SER A 24 -11.70 21.54 0.01
N MET A 25 -12.02 21.37 1.30
CA MET A 25 -12.69 20.15 1.80
C MET A 25 -14.01 19.88 1.07
N ASN A 26 -14.86 20.90 0.92
CA ASN A 26 -16.15 20.77 0.23
C ASN A 26 -15.99 20.47 -1.27
N ALA A 27 -14.93 20.95 -1.91
CA ALA A 27 -14.63 20.62 -3.30
C ALA A 27 -14.18 19.16 -3.45
N ILE A 28 -13.34 18.68 -2.53
CA ILE A 28 -12.87 17.28 -2.49
C ILE A 28 -14.02 16.33 -2.22
N ASP A 29 -14.88 16.61 -1.22
CA ASP A 29 -16.05 15.79 -0.91
C ASP A 29 -16.98 15.64 -2.12
N ARG A 30 -17.25 16.74 -2.83
CA ARG A 30 -18.06 16.72 -4.06
C ARG A 30 -17.44 15.85 -5.17
N LYS A 31 -16.12 15.87 -5.33
CA LYS A 31 -15.42 14.99 -6.28
C LYS A 31 -15.50 13.53 -5.83
N ASN A 32 -15.21 13.25 -4.56
CA ASN A 32 -15.23 11.90 -3.99
C ASN A 32 -16.61 11.27 -4.09
N LYS A 33 -17.70 12.01 -3.81
CA LYS A 33 -19.08 11.51 -3.99
C LYS A 33 -19.37 11.04 -5.41
N LYS A 34 -18.93 11.79 -6.43
CA LYS A 34 -19.09 11.39 -7.84
C LYS A 34 -18.27 10.13 -8.15
N THR A 35 -17.04 10.06 -7.66
CA THR A 35 -16.17 8.91 -7.82
C THR A 35 -16.75 7.67 -7.14
N TYR A 36 -17.23 7.77 -5.91
CA TYR A 36 -17.84 6.66 -5.17
C TYR A 36 -19.10 6.15 -5.85
N ALA A 37 -19.95 7.03 -6.40
CA ALA A 37 -21.10 6.60 -7.18
C ALA A 37 -20.69 5.81 -8.43
N ALA A 38 -19.60 6.20 -9.11
CA ALA A 38 -19.06 5.47 -10.26
C ALA A 38 -18.46 4.11 -9.86
N ILE A 39 -17.77 4.05 -8.71
CA ILE A 39 -17.23 2.80 -8.15
C ILE A 39 -18.37 1.86 -7.75
N GLU A 40 -19.40 2.37 -7.07
CA GLU A 40 -20.59 1.59 -6.69
C GLU A 40 -21.31 1.02 -7.91
N LYS A 41 -21.45 1.82 -8.98
CA LYS A 41 -22.01 1.33 -10.24
C LYS A 41 -21.20 0.18 -10.84
N ARG A 42 -19.88 0.16 -10.64
CA ARG A 42 -18.96 -0.84 -11.18
C ARG A 42 -18.88 -2.11 -10.31
N TYR A 43 -18.85 -1.96 -9.00
CA TYR A 43 -18.54 -3.05 -8.06
C TYR A 43 -19.71 -3.46 -7.15
N GLY A 44 -20.84 -2.76 -7.22
CA GLY A 44 -22.02 -3.01 -6.39
C GLY A 44 -22.04 -2.21 -5.09
N LYS A 45 -23.18 -2.21 -4.38
CA LYS A 45 -23.41 -1.42 -3.15
C LYS A 45 -22.49 -1.78 -1.98
N ASP A 46 -21.98 -3.01 -1.96
CA ASP A 46 -21.11 -3.53 -0.91
C ASP A 46 -19.61 -3.34 -1.21
N TRP A 47 -19.26 -2.62 -2.29
CA TRP A 47 -17.88 -2.44 -2.74
C TRP A 47 -16.99 -1.89 -1.63
N LYS A 48 -17.49 -0.94 -0.84
CA LYS A 48 -16.70 -0.25 0.18
C LYS A 48 -16.27 -1.21 1.30
N ILE A 49 -17.18 -2.07 1.74
CA ILE A 49 -16.91 -3.08 2.78
C ILE A 49 -15.88 -4.09 2.27
N LYS A 50 -16.03 -4.56 1.03
CA LYS A 50 -15.08 -5.49 0.39
C LYS A 50 -13.70 -4.85 0.22
N TYR A 51 -13.68 -3.58 -0.18
CA TYR A 51 -12.45 -2.81 -0.38
C TYR A 51 -11.71 -2.57 0.94
N GLU A 52 -12.44 -2.19 2.00
CA GLU A 52 -11.87 -2.02 3.35
C GLU A 52 -11.30 -3.33 3.89
N LYS A 53 -12.04 -4.44 3.74
CA LYS A 53 -11.53 -5.77 4.11
C LYS A 53 -10.26 -6.14 3.35
N ASP A 54 -10.23 -5.90 2.04
CA ASP A 54 -9.04 -6.16 1.22
C ASP A 54 -7.84 -5.30 1.68
N LEU A 55 -8.05 -4.07 2.14
CA LEU A 55 -6.99 -3.23 2.72
C LEU A 55 -6.46 -3.80 4.04
N GLU A 56 -7.34 -4.26 4.92
CA GLU A 56 -6.97 -4.90 6.19
C GLU A 56 -6.22 -6.21 5.97
N ASP A 57 -6.74 -7.07 5.09
CA ASP A 57 -6.10 -8.34 4.71
C ASP A 57 -4.72 -8.09 4.10
N ALA A 58 -4.58 -7.07 3.25
CA ALA A 58 -3.30 -6.64 2.70
C ALA A 58 -2.32 -6.17 3.78
N ALA A 59 -2.77 -5.40 4.76
CA ALA A 59 -1.94 -4.93 5.86
C ALA A 59 -1.45 -6.10 6.73
N MET A 60 -2.33 -7.05 7.05
CA MET A 60 -1.96 -8.28 7.75
C MET A 60 -0.93 -9.09 6.95
N LYS A 61 -1.11 -9.24 5.63
CA LYS A 61 -0.14 -9.94 4.79
C LYS A 61 1.22 -9.25 4.73
N GLN A 62 1.26 -7.92 4.76
CA GLN A 62 2.52 -7.20 4.86
C GLN A 62 3.25 -7.47 6.18
N ALA A 63 2.52 -7.63 7.30
CA ALA A 63 3.09 -8.05 8.57
C ALA A 63 3.65 -9.49 8.51
N ASP A 64 2.87 -10.44 7.97
CA ASP A 64 3.31 -11.84 7.77
C ASP A 64 4.61 -11.91 6.95
N ILE A 65 4.70 -11.12 5.88
CA ILE A 65 5.90 -11.02 5.03
C ILE A 65 7.09 -10.49 5.82
N MET A 66 6.88 -9.47 6.66
CA MET A 66 7.96 -8.94 7.51
C MET A 66 8.46 -9.98 8.51
N ASP A 67 7.57 -10.77 9.13
CA ASP A 67 7.97 -11.85 10.03
C ASP A 67 8.89 -12.86 9.34
N VAL A 68 8.57 -13.25 8.10
CA VAL A 68 9.42 -14.12 7.29
C VAL A 68 10.79 -13.48 7.01
N LEU A 69 10.81 -12.21 6.64
CA LEU A 69 12.06 -11.48 6.37
C LEU A 69 12.92 -11.33 7.63
N ILE A 70 12.30 -11.07 8.79
CA ILE A 70 12.96 -10.91 10.09
C ILE A 70 13.66 -12.20 10.54
N VAL A 71 13.11 -13.37 10.24
CA VAL A 71 13.74 -14.65 10.62
C VAL A 71 14.74 -15.16 9.59
N ASN A 72 14.71 -14.63 8.36
CA ASN A 72 15.59 -15.05 7.27
C ASN A 72 17.02 -14.50 7.44
N ARG A 73 17.94 -15.36 7.90
CA ARG A 73 19.35 -14.98 8.13
C ARG A 73 20.05 -14.44 6.88
N PRO A 74 20.00 -15.11 5.71
CA PRO A 74 20.63 -14.58 4.50
C PRO A 74 20.16 -13.17 4.13
N PHE A 75 18.85 -12.91 4.21
CA PHE A 75 18.29 -11.59 3.97
C PHE A 75 18.82 -10.57 4.97
N ARG A 76 18.80 -10.89 6.27
CA ARG A 76 19.31 -10.02 7.33
C ARG A 76 20.78 -9.67 7.15
N ASP A 77 21.60 -10.62 6.71
CA ASP A 77 23.01 -10.39 6.46
C ASP A 77 23.24 -9.49 5.23
N GLN A 78 22.33 -9.51 4.25
CA GLN A 78 22.38 -8.59 3.11
C GLN A 78 22.00 -7.16 3.50
N ILE A 79 20.85 -6.96 4.17
CA ILE A 79 20.41 -5.60 4.54
C ILE A 79 21.35 -4.92 5.54
N LYS A 80 22.02 -5.69 6.42
CA LYS A 80 23.07 -5.18 7.31
C LYS A 80 24.24 -4.58 6.54
N LYS A 81 24.64 -5.17 5.41
CA LYS A 81 25.69 -4.62 4.54
C LYS A 81 25.28 -3.28 3.94
N CYS A 82 23.98 -3.04 3.79
CA CYS A 82 23.40 -1.79 3.31
C CYS A 82 23.13 -0.77 4.44
N ASN A 83 23.44 -1.10 5.70
CA ASN A 83 23.14 -0.28 6.89
C ASN A 83 21.64 0.08 7.01
N ILE A 84 20.76 -0.87 6.66
CA ILE A 84 19.31 -0.72 6.76
C ILE A 84 18.83 -1.48 8.00
N GLU A 85 18.08 -0.79 8.87
CA GLU A 85 17.37 -1.44 9.97
C GLU A 85 16.22 -2.30 9.43
N ILE A 86 16.01 -3.47 10.03
CA ILE A 86 15.00 -4.43 9.55
C ILE A 86 13.58 -3.83 9.51
N ASP A 87 13.26 -2.93 10.45
CA ASP A 87 11.95 -2.26 10.52
C ASP A 87 11.84 -1.08 9.54
N GLY A 88 12.97 -0.59 9.01
CA GLY A 88 13.05 0.52 8.05
C GLY A 88 13.16 0.09 6.58
N VAL A 89 12.92 -1.19 6.28
CA VAL A 89 13.02 -1.74 4.93
C VAL A 89 11.89 -1.19 4.06
N ASP A 90 12.26 -0.39 3.06
CA ASP A 90 11.37 0.00 1.97
C ASP A 90 11.22 -1.17 0.97
N LYS A 91 9.97 -1.48 0.62
CA LYS A 91 9.66 -2.65 -0.18
C LYS A 91 8.37 -2.50 -0.97
N ASP A 92 8.39 -3.07 -2.17
CA ASP A 92 7.19 -3.35 -2.94
C ASP A 92 6.82 -4.82 -2.77
N VAL A 93 5.52 -5.08 -2.65
CA VAL A 93 4.97 -6.42 -2.47
C VAL A 93 3.91 -6.65 -3.53
N THR A 94 4.14 -7.66 -4.37
CA THR A 94 3.22 -8.09 -5.42
C THR A 94 2.81 -9.53 -5.18
N GLN A 95 1.49 -9.77 -5.11
CA GLN A 95 0.97 -11.14 -5.05
C GLN A 95 1.06 -11.79 -6.44
N LEU A 96 1.66 -12.99 -6.51
CA LEU A 96 1.80 -13.70 -7.76
C LEU A 96 0.52 -14.49 -8.07
N GLY A 97 -0.31 -13.90 -8.93
CA GLY A 97 -1.61 -14.47 -9.32
C GLY A 97 -2.55 -14.63 -8.13
N ASN A 98 -3.32 -15.73 -8.11
CA ASN A 98 -4.21 -16.08 -6.99
C ASN A 98 -3.55 -17.10 -6.03
N SER A 99 -2.23 -17.01 -5.82
CA SER A 99 -1.47 -17.92 -4.96
C SER A 99 -1.11 -17.28 -3.61
N GLU A 100 -0.65 -18.09 -2.66
CA GLU A 100 -0.02 -17.61 -1.42
C GLU A 100 1.45 -17.22 -1.61
N THR A 101 1.90 -17.10 -2.86
CA THR A 101 3.27 -16.68 -3.20
C THR A 101 3.31 -15.18 -3.48
N TYR A 102 4.27 -14.51 -2.88
CA TYR A 102 4.49 -13.07 -3.02
C TYR A 102 5.89 -12.80 -3.55
N GLU A 103 5.99 -11.90 -4.51
CA GLU A 103 7.24 -11.28 -4.90
C GLU A 103 7.45 -10.04 -4.04
N VAL A 104 8.64 -9.94 -3.44
CA VAL A 104 9.00 -8.82 -2.57
C VAL A 104 10.29 -8.21 -3.11
N ILE A 105 10.21 -6.96 -3.56
CA ILE A 105 11.37 -6.19 -4.02
C ILE A 105 11.74 -5.25 -2.90
N VAL A 106 12.95 -5.43 -2.36
CA VAL A 106 13.49 -4.59 -1.30
C VAL A 106 14.44 -3.57 -1.89
N TYR A 107 14.23 -2.31 -1.54
CA TYR A 107 15.07 -1.20 -2.00
C TYR A 107 16.04 -0.77 -0.91
N SER A 108 17.27 -0.50 -1.32
CA SER A 108 18.25 0.20 -0.51
C SER A 108 18.46 1.60 -1.04
N TYR A 109 18.47 2.58 -0.16
CA TYR A 109 18.86 3.94 -0.52
C TYR A 109 20.35 4.14 -0.24
N ASN A 110 21.08 4.72 -1.20
CA ASN A 110 22.43 5.20 -0.90
C ASN A 110 22.36 6.43 0.02
N GLN A 111 23.52 6.89 0.52
CA GLN A 111 23.63 8.05 1.44
C GLN A 111 22.99 9.36 0.92
N ASN A 112 22.62 9.42 -0.36
CA ASN A 112 21.96 10.57 -0.99
C ASN A 112 20.45 10.34 -1.23
N ASN A 113 19.84 9.35 -0.58
CA ASN A 113 18.42 8.98 -0.74
C ASN A 113 17.99 8.70 -2.19
N LYS A 114 18.90 8.21 -3.03
CA LYS A 114 18.58 7.74 -4.38
C LYS A 114 18.37 6.22 -4.34
N LYS A 115 17.29 5.75 -4.99
CA LYS A 115 17.02 4.33 -5.26
C LYS A 115 18.14 3.72 -6.10
#